data_AF-A0A950FXB1-F1
#
_entry.id   AF-A0A950FXB1-F1
#
_cell.length_a   1.000
_cell.length_b   1.000
_cell.length_c   1.000
_cell.angle_alpha   90.00
_cell.angle_beta   90.00
_cell.angle_gamma   90.00
#
_symmetry.space_group_name_H-M   'P 1'
#
loop_
_entity.id
_entity.type
_entity.pdbx_description
1 polymer ?
#
loop_
_entity_poly.entity_id
_entity_poly.type
_entity_poly.pdbx_seq_one_letter_code
_entity_poly.pdbx_strand_id
1 'polypeptide(L)' 'VPTCSSQVLGMRFDFVGDFSTPHLLAEIEGNREKGLFIARYRRGETLIAAVLCNRDPAEIPMIQEEVKTSVLSRTKR' A
#
# COMPACT_ATOMS: atom_id res chain seq x y z
N VAL A 1 5.86 6.96 7.70
CA VAL A 1 4.92 6.71 6.59
C VAL A 1 3.52 6.73 7.17
N PRO A 2 2.62 7.61 6.72
CA PRO A 2 1.27 7.72 7.29
C PRO A 2 0.45 6.44 7.04
N THR A 3 -0.48 6.16 7.94
CA THR A 3 -1.41 5.04 7.82
C THR A 3 -2.82 5.48 8.21
N CYS A 4 -3.83 4.90 7.56
CA CYS A 4 -5.21 5.01 8.00
C CYS A 4 -5.99 3.75 7.59
N SER A 5 -7.17 3.56 8.19
CA SER A 5 -8.02 2.41 7.88
C SER A 5 -9.44 2.89 7.62
N SER A 6 -10.18 2.15 6.79
CA SER A 6 -11.59 2.39 6.52
C SER A 6 -12.33 1.07 6.32
N GLN A 7 -13.64 1.08 6.57
CA GLN A 7 -14.54 -0.01 6.25
C GLN A 7 -15.54 0.45 5.21
N VAL A 8 -15.63 -0.27 4.09
CA VAL A 8 -16.52 0.07 2.97
C VAL A 8 -17.14 -1.21 2.44
N LEU A 9 -18.47 -1.28 2.37
CA LEU A 9 -19.21 -2.43 1.85
C LEU A 9 -18.82 -3.77 2.51
N GLY A 10 -18.52 -3.75 3.82
CA GLY A 10 -18.09 -4.94 4.57
C GLY A 10 -16.63 -5.35 4.34
N MET A 11 -15.89 -4.63 3.51
CA MET A 11 -14.45 -4.82 3.32
C MET A 11 -13.67 -3.85 4.20
N ARG A 12 -12.60 -4.34 4.82
CA ARG A 12 -11.62 -3.53 5.53
C ARG A 12 -10.50 -3.14 4.57
N PHE A 13 -10.23 -1.85 4.48
CA PHE A 13 -9.12 -1.28 3.75
C PHE A 13 -8.14 -0.61 4.71
N ASP A 14 -6.87 -0.99 4.64
CA ASP A 14 -5.78 -0.34 5.34
C ASP A 14 -4.88 0.35 4.31
N PHE A 15 -4.72 1.66 4.45
CA PHE A 15 -3.94 2.53 3.56
C PHE A 15 -2.61 2.85 4.22
N VAL A 16 -1.54 2.70 3.45
CA VAL A 16 -0.17 2.97 3.90
C VAL A 16 0.52 3.85 2.87
N GLY A 17 1.07 4.99 3.30
CA GLY A 17 1.87 5.86 2.43
C GLY A 17 1.11 7.02 1.78
N ASP A 18 1.70 7.59 0.74
CA ASP A 18 1.27 8.84 0.13
C ASP A 18 0.51 8.61 -1.19
N PHE A 19 -0.76 9.00 -1.19
CA PHE A 19 -1.66 8.91 -2.35
C PHE A 19 -1.92 10.26 -3.02
N SER A 20 -1.22 11.33 -2.62
CA SER A 20 -1.43 12.68 -3.16
C SER A 20 -0.98 12.85 -4.62
N THR A 21 -0.20 11.91 -5.15
CA THR A 21 0.34 11.99 -6.52
C THR A 21 -0.51 11.18 -7.51
N PRO A 22 -0.99 11.79 -8.61
CA PRO A 22 -1.78 11.08 -9.62
C PRO A 22 -0.92 10.18 -10.52
N HIS A 23 -1.53 9.06 -10.95
CA HIS A 23 -1.00 7.95 -11.75
C HIS A 23 -0.11 6.95 -11.02
N LEU A 24 -0.75 5.88 -10.54
CA LEU A 24 -0.07 4.73 -9.95
C LEU A 24 -0.77 3.48 -10.49
N LEU A 25 -0.14 2.84 -11.47
CA LEU A 25 -0.46 1.44 -11.77
C LEU A 25 -0.22 0.66 -10.49
N ALA A 26 -1.25 -0.02 -10.02
CA ALA A 26 -1.16 -0.84 -8.83
C ALA A 26 -0.78 -2.27 -9.24
N GLU A 27 0.30 -2.77 -8.68
CA GLU A 27 0.58 -4.21 -8.70
C GLU A 27 -0.25 -4.87 -7.61
N ILE A 28 -1.03 -5.88 -8.00
CA ILE A 28 -1.91 -6.59 -7.09
C ILE A 28 -1.26 -7.92 -6.72
N GLU A 29 -1.03 -8.11 -5.43
CA GLU A 29 -0.71 -9.40 -4.82
C GLU A 29 -1.96 -9.98 -4.16
N GLY A 30 -2.23 -11.26 -4.39
CA GLY A 30 -3.39 -11.96 -3.81
C GLY A 30 -4.60 -12.01 -4.74
N ASN A 31 -5.80 -12.13 -4.15
CA ASN A 31 -7.04 -12.32 -4.90
C ASN A 31 -7.96 -11.10 -4.78
N ARG A 32 -8.02 -10.32 -5.86
CA ARG A 32 -8.87 -9.13 -5.96
C ARG A 32 -10.36 -9.44 -5.85
N GLU A 33 -10.83 -10.50 -6.50
CA GLU A 33 -12.26 -10.86 -6.55
C GLU A 33 -12.79 -11.27 -5.17
N LYS A 34 -11.94 -11.86 -4.34
CA LYS A 34 -12.25 -12.22 -2.95
C LYS A 34 -12.00 -11.08 -1.96
N GLY A 35 -11.57 -9.90 -2.43
CA GLY A 35 -11.20 -8.78 -1.56
C GLY A 35 -10.08 -9.13 -0.58
N LEU A 36 -9.18 -10.03 -0.94
CA LEU A 36 -8.05 -10.46 -0.10
C LEU A 36 -6.75 -10.20 -0.86
N PHE A 37 -6.31 -8.94 -0.84
CA PHE A 37 -5.19 -8.51 -1.68
C PHE A 37 -4.40 -7.35 -1.07
N ILE A 38 -3.21 -7.13 -1.63
CA ILE A 38 -2.40 -5.94 -1.41
C ILE A 38 -2.18 -5.27 -2.77
N ALA A 39 -2.62 -4.03 -2.92
CA ALA A 39 -2.36 -3.19 -4.07
C ALA A 39 -1.18 -2.27 -3.75
N ARG A 40 -0.02 -2.50 -4.39
CA ARG A 40 1.19 -1.69 -4.22
C ARG A 40 1.30 -0.65 -5.33
N TYR A 41 1.50 0.59 -4.94
CA TYR A 41 1.55 1.73 -5.83
C TYR A 41 2.98 2.23 -5.96
N ARG A 42 3.53 2.15 -7.17
CA ARG A 42 4.90 2.54 -7.47
C ARG A 42 4.97 3.77 -8.39
N ARG A 43 6.01 4.58 -8.18
CA ARG A 43 6.44 5.64 -9.08
C ARG A 43 7.83 5.29 -9.61
N GLY A 44 7.88 4.74 -10.82
CA GLY A 44 9.07 4.02 -11.29
C GLY A 44 9.35 2.83 -10.38
N GLU A 45 10.57 2.70 -9.89
CA GLU A 45 10.98 1.62 -8.98
C GLU A 45 10.61 1.88 -7.50
N THR A 46 10.11 3.08 -7.18
CA THR A 46 9.85 3.47 -5.80
C THR A 46 8.43 3.13 -5.38
N LEU A 47 8.28 2.28 -4.37
CA LEU A 47 7.03 2.04 -3.66
C LEU A 47 6.69 3.25 -2.80
N ILE A 48 5.59 3.92 -3.10
CA ILE A 48 5.18 5.15 -2.38
C ILE A 48 3.95 4.94 -1.50
N ALA A 49 3.12 3.94 -1.83
CA ALA A 49 1.91 3.64 -1.10
C ALA A 49 1.44 2.20 -1.33
N ALA A 50 0.56 1.72 -0.46
CA ALA A 50 -0.10 0.43 -0.58
C ALA A 50 -1.49 0.46 0.04
N VAL A 51 -2.42 -0.31 -0.54
CA VAL A 51 -3.75 -0.59 0.03
C VAL A 51 -3.85 -2.07 0.30
N LEU A 52 -4.12 -2.44 1.54
CA LEU A 52 -4.41 -3.80 1.95
C LEU A 52 -5.93 -3.95 2.06
N CYS A 53 -6.50 -5.00 1.48
CA CYS A 53 -7.92 -5.33 1.57
C CYS A 53 -8.10 -6.68 2.27
N ASN A 54 -8.84 -6.67 3.39
CA ASN A 54 -9.10 -7.80 4.29
C ASN A 54 -7.85 -8.63 4.66
N ARG A 55 -6.67 -8.01 4.68
CA ARG A 55 -5.42 -8.64 5.12
C ARG A 55 -5.28 -8.61 6.64
N ASP A 56 -4.31 -9.36 7.15
CA ASP A 56 -4.01 -9.34 8.57
C ASP A 56 -3.45 -7.95 8.96
N PRO A 57 -4.01 -7.28 9.98
CA PRO A 57 -3.46 -6.01 10.47
C PRO A 57 -1.99 -6.06 10.86
N ALA A 58 -1.46 -7.25 11.20
CA ALA A 58 -0.04 -7.47 11.47
C ALA A 58 0.86 -7.24 10.25
N GLU A 59 0.31 -7.21 9.03
CA GLU A 59 1.06 -6.90 7.80
C GLU A 59 1.28 -5.39 7.60
N ILE A 60 0.49 -4.53 8.26
CA ILE A 60 0.57 -3.07 8.10
C ILE A 60 1.97 -2.53 8.44
N PRO A 61 2.60 -2.89 9.58
CA PRO A 61 3.95 -2.41 9.90
C PRO A 61 5.02 -2.87 8.90
N MET A 62 4.87 -4.07 8.33
CA MET A 62 5.81 -4.59 7.31
C MET A 62 5.74 -3.74 6.04
N ILE A 63 4.53 -3.48 5.55
CA ILE A 63 4.31 -2.64 4.36
C ILE A 63 4.73 -1.19 4.63
N GLN A 64 4.52 -0.69 5.85
CA GLN A 64 4.95 0.64 6.26
C GLN A 64 6.47 0.80 6.17
N GLU A 65 7.24 -0.19 6.61
CA GLU A 65 8.71 -0.18 6.52
C GLU A 65 9.19 -0.37 5.07
N GLU A 66 8.48 -1.15 4.27
CA GLU A 66 8.76 -1.35 2.83
C GLU A 66 8.63 -0.02 2.06
N VAL A 67 7.51 0.70 2.26
CA VAL A 67 7.29 2.04 1.68
C VAL A 67 8.36 3.02 2.17
N LYS A 68 8.66 3.04 3.48
CA LYS A 68 9.66 3.94 4.07
C LYS A 68 11.04 3.72 3.44
N THR A 69 11.47 2.47 3.37
CA THR A 69 12.76 2.08 2.81
C THR A 69 12.86 2.46 1.33
N SER A 70 11.79 2.23 0.56
CA SER A 70 11.77 2.55 -0.86
C SER A 70 11.83 4.07 -1.12
N VAL A 71 11.09 4.87 -0.34
CA VAL A 71 11.15 6.34 -0.45
C VAL A 71 12.53 6.88 -0.07
N LEU A 72 13.13 6.36 1.01
CA LEU A 72 14.46 6.79 1.45
C LEU A 72 15.58 6.43 0.46
N SER A 73 15.47 5.29 -0.24
CA SER A 73 16.46 4.89 -1.24
C SER A 73 16.42 5.76 -2.49
N ARG A 74 15.24 6.28 -2.86
CA ARG A 74 15.09 7.25 -3.95
C ARG A 74 15.75 8.58 -3.66
N THR A 75 15.59 9.12 -2.45
CA THR A 75 16.16 10.44 -2.07
C THR A 75 17.70 10.44 -2.03
N LYS A 76 18.32 9.26 -1.93
CA LYS A 76 19.79 9.11 -1.94
C LYS A 76 20.40 9.01 -3.34
N ARG A 77 19.59 8.86 -4.40
CA ARG A 77 20.02 8.87 -5.80
C ARG A 77 19.80 10.26 -6.40
#